data_AF-A0A938UQF9-F1
#
_entry.id   AF-A0A938UQF9-F1
#
_cell.length_a   1.000
_cell.length_b   1.000
_cell.length_c   1.000
_cell.angle_alpha   90.00
_cell.angle_beta   90.00
_cell.angle_gamma   90.00
#
_symmetry.space_group_name_H-M   'P 1'
#
loop_
_entity.id
_entity.type
_entity.pdbx_description
1 polymer ?
#
loop_
_entity_poly.entity_id
_entity_poly.type
_entity_poly.pdbx_seq_one_letter_code
_entity_poly.pdbx_strand_id
1 'polypeptide(L)' 'MPAPLPLTAADLMPLVSKLSPAERARLGALVAACGNPTTDADRYAQTPANPEEFQAQDGEDPLAWDGHGWEEFYAPR' A
#
# COMPACT_ATOMS: atom_id res chain seq x y z
N MET A 1 15.12 -17.54 -16.78
CA MET A 1 14.17 -17.82 -15.69
C MET A 1 12.77 -17.70 -16.28
N PRO A 2 11.88 -18.70 -16.15
CA PRO A 2 10.49 -18.51 -16.57
C PRO A 2 9.87 -17.38 -15.73
N ALA A 3 9.01 -16.57 -16.36
CA ALA A 3 8.27 -15.53 -15.66
C ALA A 3 7.35 -16.18 -14.60
N PRO A 4 7.20 -15.55 -13.41
CA PRO A 4 6.28 -16.06 -12.40
C PRO A 4 4.86 -16.09 -12.96
N LEU A 5 4.15 -17.19 -12.69
CA LEU A 5 2.75 -17.33 -13.10
C LEU A 5 1.90 -16.24 -12.44
N PRO A 6 0.92 -15.68 -13.16
CA PRO A 6 0.04 -14.66 -12.60
C PRO A 6 -0.78 -15.25 -11.45
N LEU A 7 -0.78 -14.55 -10.31
CA LEU A 7 -1.56 -14.95 -9.14
C LEU A 7 -3.07 -14.84 -9.46
N THR A 8 -3.82 -15.91 -9.26
CA THR A 8 -5.27 -15.93 -9.49
C THR A 8 -6.04 -15.82 -8.19
N ALA A 9 -7.33 -15.49 -8.28
CA ALA A 9 -8.21 -15.45 -7.10
C ALA A 9 -8.30 -16.83 -6.40
N ALA A 10 -8.20 -17.93 -7.16
CA ALA A 10 -8.22 -19.28 -6.62
C ALA A 10 -7.02 -19.54 -5.70
N ASP A 11 -5.86 -18.98 -6.02
CA ASP A 11 -4.63 -19.12 -5.24
C ASP A 11 -4.70 -18.42 -3.88
N LEU A 12 -5.60 -17.43 -3.75
CA LEU A 12 -5.81 -16.66 -2.51
C LEU A 12 -6.84 -17.30 -1.57
N MET A 13 -7.72 -18.18 -2.08
CA MET A 13 -8.80 -18.78 -1.29
C MET A 13 -8.33 -19.52 -0.02
N PRO A 14 -7.20 -20.27 -0.03
CA PRO A 14 -6.69 -20.90 1.19
C PRO A 14 -6.37 -19.88 2.29
N LEU A 15 -5.88 -18.69 1.94
CA LEU A 15 -5.59 -17.61 2.90
C LEU A 15 -6.89 -17.01 3.46
N VAL A 16 -7.87 -16.74 2.59
CA VAL A 16 -9.19 -16.24 3.00
C VAL A 16 -9.88 -17.24 3.94
N SER A 17 -9.66 -18.54 3.74
CA SER A 17 -10.25 -19.58 4.59
C SER A 17 -9.77 -19.52 6.05
N LYS A 18 -8.56 -19.01 6.30
CA LYS A 18 -8.00 -18.85 7.66
C LYS A 18 -8.54 -17.63 8.40
N LEU A 19 -9.17 -16.69 7.70
CA LEU A 19 -9.74 -15.50 8.30
C LEU A 19 -11.00 -15.84 9.12
N SER A 20 -11.14 -15.18 10.26
CA SER A 20 -12.37 -15.15 11.05
C SER A 20 -13.50 -14.45 10.27
N PRO A 21 -14.78 -14.66 10.65
CA PRO A 21 -15.90 -13.99 10.00
C PRO A 21 -15.80 -12.46 9.98
N ALA A 22 -15.28 -11.86 11.05
CA ALA A 22 -15.09 -10.41 11.14
C ALA A 22 -14.01 -9.91 10.16
N GLU A 23 -12.90 -10.66 10.04
CA GLU A 23 -11.84 -10.32 9.09
C GLU A 23 -12.28 -10.49 7.64
N ARG A 24 -13.08 -11.51 7.33
CA ARG A 24 -13.68 -11.68 6.00
C ARG A 24 -14.62 -10.53 5.64
N ALA A 25 -15.43 -10.06 6.60
CA ALA A 25 -16.29 -8.90 6.40
C ALA A 25 -15.48 -7.62 6.15
N ARG A 26 -14.42 -7.39 6.93
CA ARG A 26 -13.49 -6.27 6.73
C ARG A 26 -12.80 -6.33 5.37
N LEU A 27 -12.35 -7.51 4.95
CA LEU A 27 -11.75 -7.73 3.63
C LEU A 27 -12.76 -7.43 2.52
N GLY A 28 -14.01 -7.90 2.64
CA GLY A 28 -15.06 -7.61 1.67
C GLY A 28 -15.34 -6.10 1.55
N ALA A 29 -15.36 -5.37 2.66
CA ALA A 29 -15.52 -3.92 2.66
C ALA A 29 -14.35 -3.20 1.95
N LEU A 30 -13.12 -3.66 2.17
CA LEU A 30 -11.93 -3.12 1.48
C LEU A 30 -12.00 -3.38 -0.03
N VAL A 31 -12.35 -4.60 -0.45
CA VAL A 31 -12.50 -4.93 -1.87
C VAL A 31 -13.58 -4.07 -2.52
N ALA A 32 -14.70 -3.85 -1.84
CA ALA A 32 -15.76 -2.96 -2.34
C ALA A 32 -15.28 -1.50 -2.46
N ALA A 33 -14.49 -1.00 -1.50
CA ALA A 33 -13.88 0.32 -1.56
C ALA A 33 -12.85 0.46 -2.70
N CYS A 34 -12.11 -0.61 -2.99
CA CYS A 34 -11.19 -0.70 -4.12
C CYS A 34 -11.88 -0.97 -5.48
N GLY A 35 -13.19 -1.17 -5.50
CA GLY A 35 -13.97 -1.50 -6.70
C GLY A 35 -14.07 -0.39 -7.74
N ASN A 36 -13.50 0.79 -7.48
CA ASN A 36 -13.27 1.81 -8.50
C ASN A 36 -11.87 1.62 -9.10
N PRO A 37 -11.73 1.03 -10.31
CA PRO A 37 -10.46 0.77 -10.96
C PRO A 37 -9.89 2.03 -11.62
N THR A 38 -10.10 3.21 -11.03
CA THR A 38 -9.18 4.32 -11.32
C THR A 38 -7.88 3.88 -10.66
N THR A 39 -6.97 3.33 -11.46
CA THR A 39 -5.66 2.95 -10.93
C THR A 39 -5.06 4.18 -10.27
N ASP A 40 -4.27 4.02 -9.20
CA ASP A 40 -3.61 5.18 -8.60
C ASP A 40 -2.83 5.95 -9.68
N ALA A 41 -2.32 5.26 -10.70
CA ALA A 41 -1.78 5.85 -11.91
C ALA A 41 -2.76 6.77 -12.67
N ASP A 42 -4.01 6.34 -12.91
CA ASP A 42 -5.05 7.19 -13.50
C ASP A 42 -5.39 8.39 -12.61
N ARG A 43 -5.37 8.21 -11.28
CA ARG A 43 -5.61 9.31 -10.33
C ARG A 43 -4.47 10.33 -10.35
N TYR A 44 -3.21 9.87 -10.37
CA TYR A 44 -2.04 10.74 -10.54
C TYR A 44 -2.00 11.40 -11.92
N ALA A 45 -2.53 10.75 -12.96
CA ALA A 45 -2.64 11.34 -14.28
C ALA A 45 -3.71 12.45 -14.33
N GLN A 46 -4.83 12.28 -13.61
CA GLN A 46 -5.91 13.27 -13.55
C GLN A 46 -5.57 14.45 -12.64
N THR A 47 -4.83 14.20 -11.57
CA THR A 47 -4.35 15.22 -10.63
C THR A 47 -2.83 15.10 -10.50
N PRO A 48 -2.07 15.57 -11.50
CA PRO A 48 -0.62 15.54 -11.42
C PRO A 48 -0.17 16.39 -10.25
N ALA A 49 0.76 15.84 -9.46
CA ALA A 49 1.32 16.55 -8.33
C ALA A 49 1.99 17.84 -8.82
N ASN A 50 1.68 18.95 -8.17
CA ASN A 50 2.14 20.25 -8.64
C ASN A 50 3.58 20.51 -8.15
N PRO A 51 4.41 21.25 -8.89
CA PRO A 51 5.80 21.52 -8.45
C PRO A 51 5.92 22.31 -7.14
N GLU A 52 4.83 22.89 -6.65
CA GLU A 52 4.76 23.69 -5.42
C GLU A 52 4.42 22.81 -4.20
N GLU A 53 3.79 21.64 -4.38
CA GLU A 53 3.49 20.63 -3.36
C GLU A 53 4.77 19.99 -2.78
N PHE A 54 5.83 19.95 -3.59
CA PHE A 54 7.15 19.46 -3.17
C PHE A 54 8.14 20.58 -2.90
N GLN A 55 7.75 21.84 -3.10
CA GLN A 55 8.52 22.94 -2.55
C GLN A 55 8.28 22.92 -1.05
N ALA A 56 9.34 22.67 -0.28
CA ALA A 56 9.27 22.71 1.18
C ALA A 56 8.66 24.05 1.59
N GLN A 57 7.39 24.02 1.99
CA GLN A 57 6.61 25.23 2.27
C GLN A 57 7.23 26.02 3.44
N ASP A 58 8.08 25.35 4.23
CA ASP A 58 8.83 25.90 5.36
C ASP A 58 10.35 25.56 5.35
N GLY A 59 10.97 25.33 4.18
CA GLY A 59 12.43 25.14 4.10
C GLY A 59 12.97 23.97 4.93
N GLU A 60 12.13 22.98 5.25
CA GLU A 60 12.55 21.77 5.94
C GLU A 60 13.62 21.07 5.12
N ASP A 61 14.78 20.83 5.73
CA ASP A 61 15.89 20.10 5.14
C ASP A 61 15.40 18.69 4.76
N PRO A 62 15.50 18.26 3.49
CA PRO A 62 15.16 16.90 3.08
C PRO A 62 15.89 15.79 3.88
N LEU A 63 16.98 16.14 4.58
CA LEU A 63 17.75 15.27 5.48
C LEU A 63 17.32 15.36 6.96
N ALA A 64 16.36 16.22 7.32
CA ALA A 64 15.85 16.34 8.69
C ALA A 64 14.95 15.18 9.12
N TRP A 65 14.65 14.24 8.21
CA TRP A 65 14.07 12.97 8.60
C TRP A 65 15.11 12.18 9.40
N ASP A 66 15.09 12.34 10.72
CA ASP A 66 15.76 11.46 11.67
C ASP A 66 15.07 10.10 11.62
N GLY A 67 15.42 9.33 10.59
CA GLY A 67 14.95 7.98 10.38
C GLY A 67 15.39 7.13 11.55
N HIS A 68 14.53 7.00 12.55
CA HIS A 68 14.57 5.90 13.51
C HIS A 68 14.47 4.62 12.69
N GLY A 69 15.62 4.00 12.42
CA GLY A 69 15.68 2.83 11.57
C GLY A 69 14.88 1.67 12.16
N TRP A 70 14.58 0.69 11.32
CA TRP A 70 13.73 -0.44 11.70
C TRP A 70 14.39 -1.41 12.70
N GLU A 71 15.62 -1.12 13.15
CA GLU A 71 16.40 -1.95 14.07
C GLU A 71 15.70 -2.15 15.41
N GLU A 72 14.82 -1.22 15.81
CA GLU A 72 13.96 -1.32 17.00
C GLU A 72 13.04 -2.57 16.96
N PHE A 73 12.69 -3.02 15.76
CA PHE A 73 11.83 -4.19 15.54
C PHE A 73 12.60 -5.51 15.43
N TYR A 74 13.94 -5.46 15.32
CA TYR A 74 14.81 -6.64 15.17
C TYR A 74 15.69 -6.94 16.38
N ALA A 75 15.55 -6.22 17.50
CA ALA A 75 16.26 -6.56 18.72
C ALA A 75 15.80 -7.92 19.27
N PRO A 76 16.71 -8.90 19.47
CA PRO A 76 16.36 -10.13 20.19
C PRO A 76 16.04 -9.79 21.64
N ARG A 77 14.89 -10.28 22.13
CA ARG A 77 14.48 -10.17 23.54
C ARG A 77 15.38 -10.99 24.45
#